data_AF-A0A2M7BLW9-F1
#
_entry.id   AF-A0A2M7BLW9-F1
#
_cell.length_a   1.000
_cell.length_b   1.000
_cell.length_c   1.000
_cell.angle_alpha   90.00
_cell.angle_beta   90.00
_cell.angle_gamma   90.00
#
_symmetry.space_group_name_H-M   'P 1'
#
loop_
_entity.id
_entity.type
_entity.pdbx_description
1 polymer ?
#
loop_
_entity_poly.entity_id
_entity_poly.type
_entity_poly.pdbx_seq_one_letter_code
_entity_poly.pdbx_strand_id
1 'polypeptide(L)' 'MHECRCPHDGKKLAEIARPPLQTMTGEQLCACGRWIPASISVECDRIIRAVKCICGFQSTGVAGFVVRIQCPKCKQNIDF' A
#
# COMPACT_ATOMS: atom_id res chain seq x y z
N MET A 1 -4.54 12.57 -1.88
CA MET A 1 -5.81 11.82 -2.03
C MET A 1 -5.82 11.15 -3.39
N HIS A 2 -6.46 9.99 -3.52
CA HIS A 2 -6.64 9.31 -4.80
C HIS A 2 -8.14 9.11 -5.05
N GLU A 3 -8.59 9.41 -6.26
CA GLU A 3 -9.99 9.29 -6.63
C GLU A 3 -10.26 7.93 -7.26
N CYS A 4 -11.26 7.23 -6.72
CA CYS A 4 -11.85 6.08 -7.38
C CYS A 4 -12.95 6.56 -8.33
N ARG A 5 -12.84 6.18 -9.61
CA ARG A 5 -13.80 6.54 -10.66
C ARG A 5 -14.37 5.31 -11.34
N CYS A 6 -15.60 5.42 -11.80
CA CYS A 6 -16.25 4.38 -12.58
C CYS A 6 -15.51 4.19 -13.93
N PRO A 7 -15.16 2.95 -14.31
CA PRO A 7 -14.41 2.70 -15.54
C PRO A 7 -15.23 2.96 -16.81
N HIS A 8 -16.55 3.00 -16.71
CA HIS A 8 -17.44 3.19 -17.86
C HIS A 8 -17.81 4.66 -18.10
N ASP A 9 -18.16 5.42 -17.05
CA ASP A 9 -18.65 6.80 -17.18
C ASP A 9 -17.75 7.85 -16.51
N GLY A 10 -16.63 7.43 -15.89
CA GLY A 10 -15.66 8.33 -15.25
C GLY A 10 -16.17 9.07 -14.01
N LYS A 11 -17.40 8.81 -13.57
CA LYS A 11 -17.97 9.46 -12.37
C LYS A 11 -17.24 9.00 -11.12
N LYS A 12 -17.01 9.95 -10.20
CA LYS A 12 -16.38 9.69 -8.90
C LYS A 12 -17.27 8.74 -8.09
N LEU A 13 -16.66 7.66 -7.61
CA LEU A 13 -17.28 6.66 -6.74
C LEU A 13 -16.88 6.89 -5.28
N ALA A 14 -15.60 7.19 -5.05
CA ALA A 14 -15.08 7.50 -3.74
C ALA A 14 -13.79 8.32 -3.84
N GLU A 15 -13.37 8.88 -2.72
CA GLU A 15 -12.06 9.47 -2.53
C GLU A 15 -11.41 8.84 -1.31
N ILE A 16 -10.21 8.31 -1.50
CA ILE A 16 -9.52 7.56 -0.46
C ILE A 16 -8.23 8.30 -0.12
N ALA A 17 -8.00 8.46 1.18
CA ALA A 17 -6.71 8.86 1.70
C ALA A 17 -5.74 7.67 1.53
N ARG A 18 -4.78 7.79 0.61
CA ARG A 18 -3.68 6.82 0.52
C ARG A 18 -2.74 7.03 1.72
N PRO A 19 -2.25 5.97 2.37
CA PRO A 19 -1.11 6.11 3.28
C PRO A 19 0.02 6.87 2.56
N PRO A 20 0.74 7.78 3.22
CA PRO A 20 1.83 8.50 2.58
C PRO A 20 2.84 7.50 2.00
N LEU A 21 3.24 7.68 0.73
CA LEU A 21 4.16 6.76 0.05
C LEU A 21 5.47 6.58 0.82
N GLN A 22 5.94 7.62 1.51
CA GLN A 22 7.11 7.56 2.40
C GLN A 22 6.97 6.52 3.51
N THR A 23 5.77 6.31 4.05
CA THR A 23 5.49 5.28 5.08
C THR A 23 5.59 3.87 4.51
N MET A 24 5.38 3.71 3.20
CA MET A 24 5.36 2.42 2.52
C MET A 24 6.75 2.07 1.96
N THR A 25 7.37 2.99 1.21
CA THR A 25 8.59 2.74 0.45
C THR A 25 9.84 3.39 1.04
N GLY A 26 9.69 4.16 2.13
CA GLY A 26 10.81 4.84 2.76
C GLY A 26 11.86 3.85 3.26
N GLU A 27 13.12 4.19 3.03
CA GLU A 27 14.24 3.45 3.59
C GLU A 27 14.26 3.59 5.12
N GLN A 28 14.74 2.55 5.80
CA GLN A 28 14.87 2.54 7.25
C GLN A 28 16.33 2.49 7.66
N LEU A 29 16.75 3.42 8.51
CA LEU A 29 18.08 3.39 9.09
C LEU A 29 18.18 2.25 10.11
N CYS A 30 19.07 1.30 9.83
CA CYS A 30 19.40 0.23 10.76
C CYS A 30 20.34 0.72 11.86
N ALA A 31 20.29 0.09 13.03
CA ALA A 31 21.27 0.31 14.10
C ALA A 31 22.74 0.05 13.66
N CYS A 32 22.97 -0.75 12.61
CA CYS A 32 24.30 -0.96 12.03
C CYS A 32 24.76 0.15 11.07
N GLY A 33 24.01 1.26 10.98
CA GLY A 33 24.36 2.45 10.17
C GLY A 33 23.98 2.38 8.69
N ARG A 34 23.29 1.32 8.24
CA ARG A 34 22.87 1.16 6.83
C ARG A 34 21.42 1.58 6.64
N TRP A 35 21.14 2.25 5.53
CA TRP A 35 19.78 2.45 5.04
C TRP A 35 19.31 1.17 4.35
N ILE A 36 18.15 0.67 4.79
CA ILE A 36 17.56 -0.57 4.28
C ILE A 36 16.35 -0.19 3.43
N PRO A 37 16.31 -0.60 2.15
CA PRO A 37 15.11 -0.43 1.34
C PRO A 37 13.97 -1.29 1.88
N ALA A 38 12.77 -0.72 1.91
CA ALA A 38 11.57 -1.46 2.23
C ALA A 38 11.09 -2.27 1.02
N SER A 39 10.72 -3.53 1.24
CA SER A 39 9.94 -4.32 0.30
C SER A 39 8.47 -4.27 0.68
N ILE A 40 7.60 -4.09 -0.32
CA ILE A 40 6.14 -4.13 -0.15
C ILE A 40 5.58 -5.36 -0.85
N SER A 41 4.78 -6.13 -0.12
CA SER A 41 3.99 -7.25 -0.65
C SER A 41 2.52 -7.09 -0.25
N VAL A 42 1.64 -7.84 -0.92
CA VAL A 42 0.21 -7.91 -0.59
C VAL A 42 -0.14 -9.33 -0.22
N GLU A 43 -0.73 -9.51 0.96
CA GLU A 43 -1.14 -10.81 1.50
C GLU A 43 -2.54 -10.69 2.12
N CYS A 44 -3.51 -11.45 1.62
CA CYS A 44 -4.90 -11.46 2.13
C CYS A 44 -5.47 -10.04 2.33
N ASP A 45 -5.41 -9.20 1.30
CA ASP A 45 -5.84 -7.79 1.30
C ASP A 45 -5.08 -6.87 2.29
N ARG A 46 -3.97 -7.33 2.87
CA ARG A 46 -3.07 -6.53 3.69
C ARG A 46 -1.84 -6.14 2.90
N ILE A 47 -1.44 -4.89 3.02
CA ILE A 47 -0.19 -4.39 2.46
C ILE A 47 0.88 -4.57 3.54
N ILE A 48 1.82 -5.47 3.28
CA ILE A 48 2.89 -5.82 4.20
C ILE A 48 4.16 -5.05 3.81
N ARG A 49 4.73 -4.35 4.78
CA ARG A 49 6.05 -3.74 4.66
C ARG A 49 7.05 -4.62 5.39
N ALA A 50 8.14 -4.98 4.70
CA ALA A 50 9.25 -5.70 5.30
C ALA A 50 10.58 -5.00 5.01
N VAL A 51 11.50 -5.08 5.97
CA VAL A 51 12.90 -4.65 5.84
C VAL A 51 13.80 -5.76 6.36
N LYS A 52 14.89 -6.03 5.65
CA LYS A 52 15.90 -7.02 6.04
C LYS A 52 17.30 -6.46 5.82
N CYS A 53 18.07 -6.37 6.90
CA CYS A 53 19.47 -5.96 6.85
C CYS A 53 20.38 -7.18 6.84
N ILE A 54 21.57 -7.04 6.24
CA ILE A 54 22.60 -8.09 6.26
C ILE A 54 23.17 -8.36 7.65
N CYS A 55 23.00 -7.45 8.61
CA CYS A 55 23.43 -7.63 10.01
C CYS A 55 22.48 -8.54 10.81
N GLY A 56 21.40 -9.02 10.20
CA GLY A 56 20.39 -9.87 10.84
C GLY A 56 19.15 -9.13 11.34
N PHE A 57 19.14 -7.79 11.32
CA PHE A 57 17.94 -7.03 11.64
C PHE A 57 16.84 -7.28 10.61
N GLN A 58 15.64 -7.57 11.09
CA GLN A 58 14.44 -7.70 10.27
C GLN A 58 13.25 -7.07 10.98
N SER A 59 12.38 -6.44 10.21
CA SER A 59 11.10 -5.94 10.71
C SER A 59 10.04 -6.13 9.63
N THR A 60 8.86 -6.54 10.06
CA THR A 60 7.71 -6.78 9.18
C THR A 60 6.45 -6.28 9.87
N GLY A 61 5.58 -5.61 9.13
CA GLY A 61 4.34 -5.07 9.68
C GLY A 61 3.33 -4.70 8.61
N VAL A 62 2.08 -4.56 9.02
CA VAL A 62 0.99 -4.08 8.15
C VAL A 62 1.16 -2.58 7.94
N ALA A 63 1.35 -2.18 6.70
CA ALA A 63 1.44 -0.77 6.29
C ALA A 63 0.09 -0.21 5.82
N GLY A 64 -0.86 -1.09 5.49
CA GLY A 64 -2.20 -0.71 5.06
C GLY A 64 -3.04 -1.90 4.64
N PHE A 65 -4.19 -1.61 4.04
CA PHE A 65 -5.13 -2.60 3.52
C PHE A 65 -5.52 -2.22 2.10
N VAL A 66 -5.72 -3.23 1.26
CA VAL A 66 -6.28 -3.06 -0.08
C VAL A 66 -7.73 -2.64 0.07
N VAL A 67 -8.12 -1.57 -0.60
CA VAL A 67 -9.50 -1.11 -0.61
C VAL A 67 -10.15 -1.52 -1.92
N ARG A 68 -11.18 -2.35 -1.84
CA ARG A 68 -11.96 -2.78 -3.00
C ARG A 68 -13.28 -2.04 -3.05
N ILE A 69 -13.51 -1.32 -4.15
CA ILE A 69 -14.78 -0.63 -4.41
C ILE A 69 -15.47 -1.31 -5.58
N GLN A 70 -16.70 -1.78 -5.34
CA GLN A 70 -17.55 -2.23 -6.41
C GLN A 70 -18.33 -1.04 -6.99
N CYS A 71 -18.22 -0.83 -8.31
CA CYS A 71 -19.07 0.14 -8.98
C CYS A 71 -20.52 -0.36 -8.97
N PRO A 72 -21.50 0.38 -8.42
CA PRO A 72 -22.88 -0.09 -8.31
C PRO A 72 -23.56 -0.27 -9.67
N LYS A 73 -23.09 0.44 -10.71
CA LYS A 73 -23.58 0.36 -12.08
C LYS A 73 -22.90 -0.75 -12.88
N CYS A 74 -21.57 -0.71 -12.97
CA CYS A 74 -20.80 -1.63 -13.80
C CYS A 74 -20.58 -2.99 -13.14
N LYS A 75 -20.82 -3.10 -11.82
CA LYS A 75 -20.54 -4.27 -10.97
C LYS A 75 -19.08 -4.73 -10.94
N GLN A 76 -18.19 -4.00 -11.61
CA GLN A 76 -16.75 -4.23 -11.57
C GLN A 76 -16.16 -3.79 -10.24
N ASN A 77 -15.21 -4.58 -9.76
CA ASN A 77 -14.40 -4.28 -8.58
C ASN A 77 -13.16 -3.50 -9.01
N ILE A 78 -12.84 -2.46 -8.26
CA ILE A 78 -11.66 -1.62 -8.45
C ILE A 78 -10.85 -1.70 -7.16
N ASP A 79 -9.63 -2.22 -7.28
CA ASP A 79 -8.73 -2.45 -6.15
C ASP A 79 -7.73 -1.28 -6.05
N PHE A 80 -7.53 -0.78 -4.83
CA PHE A 80 -6.65 0.35 -4.49
C PHE A 80 -5.63 0.00 -3.40
#